data_AF-A0A2N1S5U0-F1
#
_entry.id   AF-A0A2N1S5U0-F1
#
_cell.length_a   1.000
_cell.length_b   1.000
_cell.length_c   1.000
_cell.angle_alpha   90.00
_cell.angle_beta   90.00
_cell.angle_gamma   90.00
#
_symmetry.space_group_name_H-M   'P 1'
#
loop_
_entity.id
_entity.type
_entity.pdbx_description
1 polymer ?
#
loop_
_entity_poly.entity_id
_entity_poly.type
_entity_poly.pdbx_seq_one_letter_code
_entity_poly.pdbx_strand_id
1 'polypeptide(L)'
;MSNTKVITGKDTRWSYLAVWEPKSINGSTPKYSVSLIIPKSDKATVQKVKAAIEAAYAEGEAKLKGNGKSVPPLASLKNPLRDGDIDRPDDAAYANAFFVNANSATAPGIVDANCNPVINRTEVYSGVFGRASISFYAFNSNGNRGIACGLNNLQVLRDGEPLGGRASAESDFVTDDEDDFLA
;
A
#
# COMPACT_ATOMS: atom_id res chain seq x y z
N MET A 1 9.78 21.64 -3.55
CA MET A 1 9.32 20.30 -3.12
C MET A 1 8.87 19.57 -4.37
N SER A 2 9.22 18.29 -4.57
CA SER A 2 8.73 17.55 -5.75
C SER A 2 7.22 17.37 -5.62
N ASN A 3 6.45 17.75 -6.64
CA ASN A 3 4.98 17.65 -6.62
C ASN A 3 4.49 16.19 -6.65
N THR A 4 5.40 15.22 -6.81
CA THR A 4 5.14 13.79 -6.90
C THR A 4 5.22 13.04 -5.57
N LYS A 5 5.68 13.68 -4.48
CA LYS A 5 5.77 13.05 -3.16
C LYS A 5 4.54 13.35 -2.31
N VAL A 6 3.98 12.31 -1.68
CA VAL A 6 2.81 12.42 -0.79
C VAL A 6 3.11 11.75 0.55
N ILE A 7 2.66 12.37 1.63
CA ILE A 7 2.52 11.71 2.93
C ILE A 7 1.02 11.52 3.16
N THR A 8 0.60 10.27 3.35
CA THR A 8 -0.82 9.94 3.54
C THR A 8 -1.36 10.40 4.91
N GLY A 9 -2.68 10.40 5.06
CA GLY A 9 -3.36 10.69 6.31
C GLY A 9 -3.15 9.60 7.37
N LYS A 10 -3.38 9.97 8.64
CA LYS A 10 -3.19 9.09 9.80
C LYS A 10 -4.07 7.83 9.79
N ASP A 11 -5.21 7.91 9.09
CA ASP A 11 -6.20 6.83 9.00
C ASP A 11 -6.01 5.94 7.76
N THR A 12 -4.83 6.01 7.13
CA THR A 12 -4.47 5.05 6.08
C THR A 12 -4.23 3.69 6.72
N ARG A 13 -5.03 2.69 6.34
CA ARG A 13 -4.89 1.30 6.80
C ARG A 13 -3.92 0.55 5.92
N TRP A 14 -3.06 -0.29 6.49
CA TRP A 14 -2.04 -1.02 5.73
C TRP A 14 -2.46 -2.48 5.54
N SER A 15 -2.43 -2.96 4.31
CA SER A 15 -2.74 -4.34 3.95
C SER A 15 -1.58 -4.97 3.17
N TYR A 16 -1.49 -6.30 3.18
CA TYR A 16 -0.46 -7.08 2.49
C TYR A 16 0.97 -6.58 2.77
N LEU A 17 1.25 -6.33 4.05
CA LEU A 17 2.51 -5.75 4.51
C LEU A 17 3.68 -6.73 4.28
N ALA A 18 4.67 -6.28 3.52
CA ALA A 18 5.92 -6.99 3.26
C ALA A 18 7.08 -5.98 3.37
N VAL A 19 7.25 -5.40 4.56
CA VAL A 19 8.20 -4.29 4.81
C VAL A 19 9.43 -4.73 5.60
N TRP A 20 9.37 -5.90 6.24
CA TRP A 20 10.48 -6.50 6.97
C TRP A 20 11.32 -7.42 6.09
N GLU A 21 10.67 -8.11 5.16
CA GLU A 21 11.29 -9.00 4.19
C GLU A 21 10.65 -8.78 2.83
N PRO A 22 11.44 -8.58 1.76
CA PRO A 22 10.91 -8.36 0.44
C PRO A 22 10.30 -9.64 -0.10
N LYS A 23 9.13 -9.54 -0.75
CA LYS A 23 8.44 -10.69 -1.36
C LYS A 23 8.40 -10.56 -2.87
N SER A 24 8.53 -11.69 -3.56
CA SER A 24 8.24 -11.78 -4.99
C SER A 24 6.72 -11.84 -5.18
N ILE A 25 6.21 -11.06 -6.13
CA ILE A 25 4.80 -11.11 -6.52
C ILE A 25 4.77 -11.61 -7.97
N ASN A 26 4.14 -12.75 -8.22
CA ASN A 26 4.03 -13.37 -9.53
C ASN A 26 5.38 -13.57 -10.25
N GLY A 27 6.42 -13.97 -9.51
CA GLY A 27 7.76 -14.22 -10.07
C GLY A 27 8.58 -12.95 -10.36
N SER A 28 8.14 -11.77 -9.92
CA SER A 28 8.93 -10.54 -10.04
C SER A 28 10.16 -10.56 -9.11
N THR A 29 11.10 -9.64 -9.35
CA THR A 29 12.15 -9.34 -8.36
C THR A 29 11.51 -9.06 -6.99
N PRO A 30 12.01 -9.67 -5.90
CA PRO A 30 11.50 -9.41 -4.56
C PRO A 30 11.57 -7.92 -4.21
N LYS A 31 10.50 -7.41 -3.60
CA LYS A 31 10.40 -6.02 -3.18
C LYS A 31 9.72 -5.89 -1.82
N TYR A 32 10.10 -4.85 -1.11
CA TYR A 32 9.33 -4.37 0.01
C TYR A 32 8.04 -3.74 -0.51
N SER A 33 6.91 -4.01 0.13
CA SER A 33 5.64 -3.51 -0.36
C SER A 33 4.57 -3.38 0.73
N VAL A 34 3.59 -2.54 0.43
CA VAL A 34 2.40 -2.34 1.24
C VAL A 34 1.25 -1.87 0.34
N SER A 35 0.05 -2.35 0.61
CA SER A 35 -1.18 -1.79 0.06
C SER A 35 -1.73 -0.76 1.04
N LEU A 36 -1.81 0.49 0.60
CA LEU A 36 -2.25 1.63 1.39
C LEU A 36 -3.72 1.90 1.11
N ILE A 37 -4.58 1.52 2.05
CA ILE A 37 -6.03 1.72 1.97
C ILE A 37 -6.34 3.11 2.53
N ILE A 38 -6.84 4.00 1.68
CA ILE A 38 -7.11 5.40 1.96
C ILE A 38 -8.63 5.58 1.96
N PRO A 39 -9.26 5.87 3.12
CA PRO A 39 -10.70 6.11 3.19
C PRO A 39 -11.13 7.19 2.18
N LYS A 40 -12.24 6.97 1.47
CA LYS A 40 -12.78 7.99 0.54
C LYS A 40 -13.17 9.27 1.26
N SER A 41 -13.36 9.24 2.58
CA SER A 41 -13.59 10.42 3.44
C SER A 41 -12.35 11.30 3.62
N ASP A 42 -11.12 10.76 3.48
CA ASP A 42 -9.88 11.54 3.51
C ASP A 42 -9.65 12.24 2.16
N LYS A 43 -10.49 13.24 1.89
CA LYS A 43 -10.46 14.02 0.65
C LYS A 43 -9.10 14.70 0.44
N ALA A 44 -8.43 15.11 1.52
CA ALA A 44 -7.14 15.79 1.46
C ALA A 44 -6.05 14.85 0.92
N THR A 45 -5.93 13.64 1.46
CA THR A 45 -4.96 12.65 0.95
C THR A 45 -5.30 12.24 -0.48
N VAL A 46 -6.58 11.98 -0.79
CA VAL A 46 -7.02 11.60 -2.15
C VAL A 46 -6.66 12.67 -3.17
N GLN A 47 -6.88 13.95 -2.86
CA GLN A 47 -6.52 15.07 -3.73
C GLN A 47 -5.00 15.17 -3.93
N LYS A 48 -4.21 15.03 -2.86
CA LYS A 48 -2.74 15.03 -2.96
C LYS A 48 -2.23 13.89 -3.84
N VAL A 49 -2.79 12.69 -3.71
CA VAL A 49 -2.43 11.54 -4.55
C VAL A 49 -2.76 11.81 -6.02
N LYS A 50 -3.97 12.30 -6.32
CA LYS A 50 -4.36 12.65 -7.69
C LYS A 50 -3.43 13.70 -8.31
N ALA A 51 -3.16 14.78 -7.58
CA ALA A 51 -2.23 15.82 -8.03
C ALA A 51 -0.82 15.28 -8.27
N ALA A 52 -0.33 14.39 -7.40
CA ALA A 52 0.99 13.78 -7.56
C ALA A 52 1.07 12.80 -8.74
N ILE A 53 -0.03 12.11 -9.08
CA ILE A 53 -0.14 11.28 -10.28
C ILE A 53 -0.08 12.16 -11.54
N GLU A 54 -0.80 13.27 -11.57
CA GLU A 54 -0.74 14.23 -12.69
C GLU A 54 0.65 14.85 -12.85
N ALA A 55 1.29 15.23 -11.74
CA ALA A 55 2.66 15.72 -11.75
C ALA A 55 3.63 14.65 -12.30
N ALA A 56 3.51 13.39 -11.85
CA ALA A 56 4.35 12.29 -12.33
C ALA A 56 4.12 11.96 -13.81
N TYR A 57 2.90 12.17 -14.31
CA TYR A 57 2.57 12.05 -15.73
C TYR A 57 3.28 13.13 -16.54
N ALA A 58 3.16 14.40 -16.13
CA ALA A 58 3.80 15.53 -16.80
C ALA A 58 5.34 15.43 -16.76
N GLU A 59 5.93 15.12 -15.61
CA GLU A 59 7.37 14.90 -15.46
C GLU A 59 7.87 13.69 -16.28
N GLY A 60 6.99 12.72 -16.53
CA GLY A 60 7.29 11.43 -17.14
C GLY A 60 6.99 11.29 -18.63
N GLU A 61 6.52 12.35 -19.30
CA GLU A 61 6.01 12.29 -20.68
C GLU A 61 6.96 11.61 -21.67
N ALA A 62 8.25 11.95 -21.63
CA ALA A 62 9.26 11.36 -22.51
C ALA A 62 9.35 9.83 -22.33
N LYS A 63 9.27 9.36 -21.08
CA LYS A 63 9.31 7.93 -20.75
C LYS A 63 8.02 7.21 -21.15
N LEU A 64 6.87 7.86 -20.97
CA LEU A 64 5.54 7.33 -21.32
C LEU A 64 5.34 7.24 -22.84
N LYS A 65 5.86 8.22 -23.58
CA LYS A 65 5.94 8.21 -25.05
C LYS A 65 6.75 7.03 -25.54
N GLY A 66 7.94 6.81 -24.98
CA GLY A 66 8.89 5.81 -25.47
C GLY A 66 9.17 6.03 -26.96
N ASN A 67 9.01 4.98 -27.77
CA ASN A 67 9.19 5.04 -29.23
C ASN A 67 7.92 5.49 -29.99
N GLY A 68 6.84 5.86 -29.28
CA GLY A 68 5.59 6.29 -29.88
C GLY A 68 5.66 7.69 -30.49
N LYS A 69 4.69 8.04 -31.34
CA LYS A 69 4.59 9.39 -31.93
C LYS A 69 4.13 10.45 -30.92
N SER A 70 3.24 10.09 -30.00
CA SER A 70 2.68 10.97 -28.96
C SER A 70 2.64 10.29 -27.59
N VAL A 71 2.49 11.10 -26.53
CA VAL A 71 2.25 10.62 -25.16
C VAL A 71 0.81 10.08 -25.06
N PRO A 72 0.59 8.84 -24.57
CA PRO A 72 -0.77 8.33 -24.37
C PRO A 72 -1.52 9.13 -23.30
N PRO A 73 -2.84 9.38 -23.45
CA PRO A 73 -3.63 10.06 -22.44
C PRO A 73 -3.57 9.33 -21.08
N LEU A 74 -3.50 10.08 -19.97
CA LEU A 74 -3.43 9.52 -18.62
C LEU A 74 -4.54 8.49 -18.31
N ALA A 75 -5.76 8.70 -18.80
CA ALA A 75 -6.88 7.77 -18.64
C ALA A 75 -6.65 6.39 -19.29
N SER A 76 -5.76 6.29 -20.27
CA SER A 76 -5.41 5.03 -20.96
C SER A 76 -4.23 4.29 -20.32
N LEU A 77 -3.54 4.95 -19.37
CA LEU A 77 -2.36 4.41 -18.71
C LEU A 77 -2.71 3.68 -17.42
N LYS A 78 -1.81 2.80 -16.97
CA LYS A 78 -1.96 2.19 -15.64
C LYS A 78 -1.91 3.27 -14.56
N ASN A 79 -2.99 3.34 -13.77
CA ASN A 79 -3.14 4.28 -12.67
C ASN A 79 -2.95 3.55 -11.33
N PRO A 80 -2.09 4.06 -10.43
CA PRO A 80 -1.82 3.40 -9.15
C PRO A 80 -2.92 3.63 -8.11
N LEU A 81 -3.80 4.63 -8.28
CA LEU A 81 -4.95 4.87 -7.39
C LEU A 81 -6.14 4.02 -7.86
N ARG A 82 -6.41 2.96 -7.13
CA ARG A 82 -7.45 1.96 -7.40
C ARG A 82 -8.65 2.16 -6.49
N ASP A 83 -9.83 1.70 -6.91
CA ASP A 83 -11.07 1.85 -6.15
C ASP A 83 -11.43 0.52 -5.48
N GLY A 84 -11.47 0.51 -4.14
CA GLY A 84 -11.72 -0.68 -3.35
C GLY A 84 -13.12 -1.24 -3.55
N ASP A 85 -14.13 -0.38 -3.73
CA ASP A 85 -15.52 -0.80 -3.95
C ASP A 85 -15.70 -1.53 -5.30
N ILE A 86 -14.79 -1.29 -6.26
CA ILE A 86 -14.83 -1.88 -7.60
C ILE A 86 -13.89 -3.08 -7.69
N ASP A 87 -12.64 -2.93 -7.23
CA ASP A 87 -11.59 -3.93 -7.42
C ASP A 87 -11.55 -5.00 -6.30
N ARG A 88 -12.20 -4.73 -5.16
CA ARG A 88 -12.22 -5.56 -3.95
C ARG A 88 -13.62 -5.57 -3.29
N PRO A 89 -14.71 -5.84 -4.02
CA PRO A 89 -16.07 -5.70 -3.50
C PRO A 89 -16.37 -6.61 -2.31
N ASP A 90 -15.70 -7.77 -2.22
CA ASP A 90 -15.91 -8.77 -1.17
C ASP A 90 -14.98 -8.60 0.05
N ASP A 91 -14.10 -7.59 0.05
CA ASP A 91 -13.17 -7.33 1.15
C ASP A 91 -13.59 -6.07 1.92
N ALA A 92 -14.16 -6.28 3.10
CA ALA A 92 -14.64 -5.21 3.97
C ALA A 92 -13.55 -4.20 4.36
N ALA A 93 -12.27 -4.57 4.31
CA ALA A 93 -11.19 -3.63 4.59
C ALA A 93 -11.06 -2.55 3.49
N TYR A 94 -11.52 -2.83 2.26
CA TYR A 94 -11.44 -1.95 1.10
C TYR A 94 -12.76 -1.20 0.80
N ALA A 95 -13.82 -1.49 1.54
CA ALA A 95 -15.10 -0.81 1.40
C ALA A 95 -14.97 0.70 1.68
N ASN A 96 -15.60 1.52 0.82
CA ASN A 96 -15.56 2.97 0.85
C ASN A 96 -14.13 3.55 0.92
N ALA A 97 -13.19 2.88 0.26
CA ALA A 97 -11.79 3.29 0.22
C ALA A 97 -11.24 3.29 -1.21
N PHE A 98 -10.26 4.15 -1.45
CA PHE A 98 -9.29 3.93 -2.51
C PHE A 98 -8.10 3.15 -1.96
N PHE A 99 -7.29 2.56 -2.83
CA PHE A 99 -6.02 1.98 -2.41
C PHE A 99 -4.90 2.20 -3.42
N VAL A 100 -3.67 2.19 -2.91
CA VAL A 100 -2.45 2.31 -3.72
C VAL A 100 -1.46 1.23 -3.28
N ASN A 101 -0.95 0.45 -4.22
CA ASN A 101 0.12 -0.51 -3.96
C ASN A 101 1.48 0.17 -4.13
N ALA A 102 2.19 0.39 -3.03
CA ALA A 102 3.51 1.00 -3.01
C ALA A 102 4.59 -0.07 -2.84
N ASN A 103 5.73 0.07 -3.53
CA ASN A 103 6.86 -0.86 -3.40
C ASN A 103 8.22 -0.17 -3.47
N SER A 104 9.24 -0.84 -2.93
CA SER A 104 10.64 -0.42 -2.98
C SER A 104 11.57 -1.63 -3.11
N ALA A 105 12.70 -1.44 -3.79
CA ALA A 105 13.79 -2.42 -3.79
C ALA A 105 14.62 -2.36 -2.48
N THR A 106 14.60 -1.21 -1.79
CA THR A 106 15.29 -0.98 -0.52
C THR A 106 14.32 -1.01 0.64
N ALA A 107 14.81 -1.43 1.81
CA ALA A 107 13.99 -1.46 3.03
C ALA A 107 13.51 -0.04 3.37
N PRO A 108 12.22 0.16 3.69
CA PRO A 108 11.72 1.45 4.13
C PRO A 108 12.16 1.75 5.56
N GLY A 109 12.31 3.04 5.91
CA GLY A 109 12.37 3.44 7.30
C GLY A 109 10.99 3.28 7.95
N ILE A 110 10.95 2.71 9.16
CA ILE A 110 9.69 2.47 9.91
C ILE A 110 9.84 3.10 11.29
N VAL A 111 8.94 4.01 11.63
CA VAL A 111 8.97 4.78 12.88
C VAL A 111 7.63 4.78 13.61
N ASP A 112 7.69 5.01 14.92
CA ASP A 112 6.52 5.20 15.78
C ASP A 112 5.91 6.63 15.66
N ALA A 113 4.89 6.91 16.47
CA ALA A 113 4.25 8.23 16.51
C ALA A 113 5.20 9.39 16.89
N ASN A 114 6.29 9.11 17.59
CA ASN A 114 7.31 10.06 18.01
C ASN A 114 8.52 10.12 17.06
N CYS A 115 8.43 9.45 15.91
CA CYS A 115 9.52 9.31 14.93
C CYS A 115 10.74 8.53 15.43
N ASN A 116 10.61 7.69 16.46
CA ASN A 116 11.64 6.75 16.84
C ASN A 116 11.59 5.51 15.94
N PRO A 117 12.74 4.91 15.57
CA PRO A 117 12.76 3.65 14.84
C PRO A 117 11.99 2.55 15.59
N VAL A 118 11.10 1.85 14.89
CA VAL A 118 10.43 0.67 15.45
C VAL A 118 11.41 -0.49 15.52
N ILE A 119 11.64 -1.01 16.73
CA ILE A 119 12.55 -2.13 16.98
C ILE A 119 11.78 -3.46 16.97
N ASN A 120 10.58 -3.47 17.56
CA ASN A 120 9.76 -4.66 17.66
C ASN A 120 8.88 -4.81 16.41
N ARG A 121 9.18 -5.83 15.59
CA ARG A 121 8.46 -6.07 14.33
C ARG A 121 7.00 -6.43 14.52
N THR A 122 6.60 -6.95 15.69
CA THR A 122 5.20 -7.34 15.95
C THR A 122 4.27 -6.14 16.07
N GLU A 123 4.79 -4.93 16.31
CA GLU A 123 4.01 -3.69 16.34
C GLU A 123 3.57 -3.23 14.94
N VAL A 124 4.12 -3.83 13.88
CA VAL A 124 3.82 -3.45 12.49
C VAL A 124 3.41 -4.67 11.70
N TYR A 125 2.09 -4.83 11.56
CA TYR A 125 1.42 -5.92 10.87
C TYR A 125 0.39 -5.39 9.86
N SER A 126 -0.10 -6.26 8.97
CA SER A 126 -1.24 -5.91 8.10
C SER A 126 -2.47 -5.67 8.98
N GLY A 127 -3.06 -4.49 8.92
CA GLY A 127 -4.21 -4.10 9.73
C GLY A 127 -4.00 -2.79 10.50
N VAL A 128 -2.74 -2.45 10.80
CA VAL A 128 -2.37 -1.19 11.48
C VAL A 128 -2.75 0.04 10.67
N PHE A 129 -2.81 1.18 11.36
CA PHE A 129 -3.04 2.48 10.75
C PHE A 129 -1.84 3.39 10.96
N GLY A 130 -1.54 4.18 9.94
CA GLY A 130 -0.40 5.07 9.97
C GLY A 130 -0.22 5.89 8.72
N ARG A 131 0.84 6.70 8.68
CA ARG A 131 1.20 7.50 7.51
C ARG A 131 2.22 6.76 6.67
N ALA A 132 2.09 6.86 5.35
CA ALA A 132 3.10 6.41 4.42
C ALA A 132 3.64 7.59 3.62
N SER A 133 4.96 7.69 3.54
CA SER A 133 5.67 8.57 2.62
C SER A 133 5.87 7.83 1.31
N ILE A 134 5.22 8.28 0.24
CA ILE A 134 5.21 7.65 -1.08
C ILE A 134 5.56 8.65 -2.18
N SER A 135 6.05 8.15 -3.32
CA SER A 135 6.40 8.97 -4.48
C SER A 135 5.84 8.37 -5.76
N PHE A 136 5.27 9.20 -6.63
CA PHE A 136 4.73 8.77 -7.91
C PHE A 136 5.73 9.01 -9.05
N TYR A 137 5.80 8.08 -9.99
CA TYR A 137 6.71 8.21 -11.13
C TYR A 137 6.21 7.45 -12.34
N ALA A 138 6.53 7.95 -13.53
CA ALA A 138 6.23 7.25 -14.77
C ALA A 138 7.11 6.00 -14.96
N PHE A 139 6.49 4.95 -15.50
CA PHE A 139 7.19 3.75 -15.94
C PHE A 139 6.75 3.34 -17.35
N ASN A 140 7.67 2.69 -18.05
CA ASN A 140 7.44 2.04 -19.34
C ASN A 140 8.39 0.83 -19.38
N SER A 141 7.85 -0.36 -19.17
CA SER A 141 8.62 -1.59 -18.98
C SER A 141 7.75 -2.81 -19.28
N ASN A 142 8.33 -3.83 -19.94
CA ASN A 142 7.69 -5.12 -20.20
C ASN A 142 6.29 -5.00 -20.83
N GLY A 143 6.16 -4.14 -21.85
CA GLY A 143 4.89 -3.88 -22.54
C GLY A 143 3.86 -3.10 -21.73
N ASN A 144 4.17 -2.73 -20.49
CA ASN A 144 3.29 -1.97 -19.60
C ASN A 144 3.83 -0.55 -19.38
N ARG A 145 2.93 0.43 -19.30
CA ARG A 145 3.28 1.80 -18.98
C ARG A 145 2.20 2.50 -18.19
N GLY A 146 2.61 3.52 -17.45
CA GLY A 146 1.73 4.35 -16.65
C GLY A 146 2.46 4.96 -15.47
N ILE A 147 1.74 5.19 -14.38
CA ILE A 147 2.30 5.75 -13.15
C ILE A 147 2.40 4.64 -12.10
N ALA A 148 3.56 4.55 -11.46
CA ALA A 148 3.83 3.64 -10.35
C ALA A 148 3.93 4.43 -9.04
N CYS A 149 3.79 3.72 -7.93
CA CYS A 149 3.94 4.26 -6.59
C CYS A 149 5.15 3.62 -5.89
N GLY A 150 6.15 4.43 -5.60
CA GLY A 150 7.32 4.07 -4.80
C GLY A 150 7.03 4.21 -3.31
N LEU A 151 7.47 3.23 -2.53
CA LEU A 151 7.44 3.27 -1.07
C LEU A 151 8.72 3.93 -0.55
N ASN A 152 8.60 4.94 0.31
CA ASN A 152 9.75 5.55 0.98
C ASN A 152 9.84 5.12 2.45
N ASN A 153 8.98 5.68 3.31
CA ASN A 153 9.02 5.47 4.76
C ASN A 153 7.60 5.28 5.31
N LEU A 154 7.51 4.68 6.49
CA LEU A 154 6.27 4.36 7.19
C LEU A 154 6.32 4.90 8.62
N GLN A 155 5.20 5.46 9.07
CA GLN A 155 4.99 5.86 10.45
C GLN A 155 3.74 5.16 10.97
N VAL A 156 3.91 4.18 11.87
CA VAL A 156 2.80 3.49 12.52
C VAL A 156 2.25 4.36 13.64
N LEU A 157 0.92 4.44 13.77
CA LEU A 157 0.27 5.35 14.71
C LEU A 157 -0.69 4.65 15.68
N ARG A 158 -1.39 3.62 15.23
CA ARG A 158 -2.32 2.87 16.08
C ARG A 158 -2.58 1.48 15.53
N ASP A 159 -2.95 0.60 16.43
CA ASP A 159 -3.44 -0.72 16.12
C ASP A 159 -4.76 -0.69 15.34
N GLY A 160 -5.05 -1.84 14.73
CA GLY A 160 -6.29 -2.15 14.08
C GLY A 160 -6.46 -3.66 14.00
N GLU A 161 -7.66 -4.12 13.66
CA GLU A 161 -7.88 -5.56 13.47
C GLU A 161 -6.88 -6.12 12.45
N PRO A 162 -6.15 -7.21 12.79
CA PRO A 162 -5.24 -7.86 11.87
C PRO A 162 -5.93 -8.23 10.56
N LEU A 163 -5.24 -8.00 9.44
CA LEU A 163 -5.69 -8.32 8.09
C LEU A 163 -4.85 -9.47 7.53
N GLY A 164 -5.53 -10.54 7.15
CA GLY A 164 -4.92 -11.73 6.54
C GLY A 164 -5.51 -13.00 7.14
N GLY A 165 -5.78 -13.99 6.29
CA GLY A 165 -6.44 -15.25 6.66
C GLY A 165 -5.53 -16.24 7.39
N ARG A 166 -4.84 -15.81 8.44
CA ARG A 166 -4.28 -16.74 9.42
C ARG A 166 -5.21 -16.77 10.62
N ALA A 167 -5.66 -17.98 10.96
CA ALA A 167 -6.19 -18.27 12.28
C ALA A 167 -5.19 -17.74 13.33
N SER A 168 -5.71 -17.20 14.43
CA SER A 168 -4.85 -16.83 15.54
C SER A 168 -4.27 -18.11 16.16
N ALA A 169 -3.09 -18.03 16.78
CA ALA A 169 -2.53 -19.17 17.47
C ALA A 169 -3.51 -19.68 18.54
N GLU A 170 -4.22 -18.77 19.20
CA GLU A 170 -5.28 -19.09 20.15
C GLU A 170 -6.35 -19.95 19.48
N SER A 171 -6.88 -19.57 18.31
CA SER A 171 -7.86 -20.40 17.60
C SER A 171 -7.31 -21.74 17.08
N ASP A 172 -6.01 -21.84 16.83
CA ASP A 172 -5.35 -23.09 16.42
C ASP A 172 -5.09 -24.03 17.60
N PHE A 173 -5.04 -23.49 18.83
CA PHE A 173 -4.69 -24.21 20.06
C PHE A 173 -5.76 -24.13 21.16
N VAL A 174 -6.98 -23.66 20.87
CA VAL A 174 -8.14 -23.94 21.74
C VAL A 174 -8.33 -25.45 21.67
N THR A 175 -7.73 -26.15 22.62
CA THR A 175 -8.20 -27.48 23.00
C THR A 175 -9.61 -27.27 23.52
N ASP A 176 -10.60 -27.87 22.87
CA ASP A 176 -11.90 -28.07 23.50
C ASP A 176 -11.58 -28.66 24.89
N ASP A 177 -11.79 -27.86 25.94
CA ASP A 177 -11.70 -28.34 27.31
C ASP A 177 -12.57 -29.60 27.36
N GLU A 178 -11.94 -30.70 27.78
CA GLU A 178 -12.56 -32.02 27.98
C GLU A 178 -13.64 -31.94 29.07
N ASP A 179 -14.74 -31.25 28.80
CA ASP A 179 -15.99 -31.44 29.50
C ASP A 179 -16.75 -32.57 28.79
N ASP A 180 -16.92 -33.67 29.54
CA ASP A 180 -17.91 -34.75 29.34
C ASP A 180 -17.43 -36.09 28.75
N PHE A 181 -16.40 -36.71 29.34
CA PHE A 181 -16.19 -38.17 29.24
C PHE A 181 -15.96 -38.84 30.61
N LEU A 182 -16.95 -38.72 31.51
CA LEU A 182 -17.14 -39.66 32.61
C LEU A 182 -18.65 -39.98 32.75
N ALA A 183 -19.11 -40.91 31.92
CA ALA A 183 -20.34 -41.70 32.11
C ALA A 183 -20.00 -43.19 32.03
#